data_AF-A0A1H6V4D3-F1
#
_entry.id   AF-A0A1H6V4D3-F1
#
_cell.length_a   1.000
_cell.length_b   1.000
_cell.length_c   1.000
_cell.angle_alpha   90.00
_cell.angle_beta   90.00
_cell.angle_gamma   90.00
#
_symmetry.space_group_name_H-M   'P 1'
#
loop_
_entity.id
_entity.type
_entity.pdbx_description
1 polymer ?
#
loop_
_entity_poly.entity_id
_entity_poly.type
_entity_poly.pdbx_seq_one_letter_code
_entity_poly.pdbx_strand_id
1 'polypeptide(L)'
;MITYLLIGAILVAIGFAVHVLKWNMLIAYSNSRPKAKTSKTNSERFRKILGFYGYFTGVVFLLLALLEYRGLSVPQTPVVSVFIILTMAVMYFAQKDTSEETKK
;
A
#
# COMPACT_ATOMS: atom_id res chain seq x y z
N MET A 1 15.86 10.67 -10.10
CA MET A 1 15.10 11.73 -9.40
C MET A 1 13.64 11.74 -9.81
N ILE A 2 13.34 11.99 -11.09
CA ILE A 2 11.96 12.06 -11.60
C ILE A 2 11.17 10.76 -11.36
N THR A 3 11.82 9.60 -11.55
CA THR A 3 11.18 8.30 -11.30
C THR A 3 10.69 8.15 -9.86
N TYR A 4 11.50 8.52 -8.88
CA TYR A 4 11.11 8.47 -7.47
C TYR A 4 10.01 9.47 -7.13
N LEU A 5 10.04 10.65 -7.74
CA LEU A 5 8.99 11.65 -7.57
C LEU A 5 7.64 11.15 -8.10
N LEU A 6 7.62 10.57 -9.31
CA LEU A 6 6.40 10.01 -9.91
C LEU A 6 5.87 8.83 -9.10
N ILE A 7 6.74 7.87 -8.74
CA ILE A 7 6.35 6.71 -7.91
C ILE A 7 5.78 7.18 -6.57
N GLY A 8 6.47 8.12 -5.90
CA GLY A 8 6.04 8.68 -4.64
C GLY A 8 4.67 9.35 -4.72
N ALA A 9 4.47 10.22 -5.72
CA ALA A 9 3.21 10.90 -5.94
C ALA A 9 2.06 9.93 -6.24
N ILE A 10 2.29 8.92 -7.08
CA ILE A 10 1.29 7.89 -7.41
C ILE A 10 0.92 7.07 -6.17
N LEU A 11 1.90 6.63 -5.38
CA LEU A 11 1.65 5.85 -4.17
C LEU A 11 0.87 6.64 -3.12
N VAL A 12 1.19 7.93 -2.92
CA VAL A 12 0.40 8.81 -2.05
C VAL A 12 -1.02 8.97 -2.58
N ALA A 13 -1.19 9.18 -3.90
CA ALA A 13 -2.50 9.31 -4.51
C ALA A 13 -3.35 8.03 -4.38
N ILE A 14 -2.73 6.85 -4.55
CA ILE A 14 -3.38 5.55 -4.32
C ILE A 14 -3.74 5.39 -2.83
N GLY A 15 -2.81 5.71 -1.93
CA GLY A 15 -3.06 5.71 -0.49
C GLY A 15 -4.26 6.58 -0.10
N PHE A 16 -4.38 7.76 -0.71
CA PHE A 16 -5.49 8.68 -0.55
C PHE A 16 -6.80 8.12 -1.11
N ALA A 17 -6.78 7.62 -2.35
CA ALA A 17 -7.95 7.04 -2.98
C ALA A 17 -8.50 5.84 -2.19
N VAL A 18 -7.61 4.98 -1.69
CA VAL A 18 -7.99 3.84 -0.86
C VAL A 18 -8.50 4.31 0.50
N HIS A 19 -7.74 5.13 1.23
CA HIS A 19 -8.08 5.49 2.61
C HIS A 19 -9.30 6.43 2.71
N VAL A 20 -9.31 7.50 1.90
CA VAL A 20 -10.27 8.61 2.00
C VAL A 20 -11.45 8.42 1.03
N LEU A 21 -11.17 8.17 -0.25
CA LEU A 21 -12.22 8.00 -1.26
C LEU A 21 -12.91 6.63 -1.20
N LYS A 22 -12.41 5.73 -0.35
CA LYS A 22 -12.95 4.38 -0.15
C LYS A 22 -13.09 3.64 -1.48
N TRP A 23 -12.14 3.83 -2.39
CA TRP A 23 -12.09 3.12 -3.67
C TRP A 23 -11.79 1.63 -3.45
N ASN A 24 -12.78 0.91 -2.96
CA ASN A 24 -12.74 -0.53 -2.72
C ASN A 24 -12.61 -1.31 -4.05
N MET A 25 -12.85 -0.67 -5.20
CA MET A 25 -12.60 -1.27 -6.53
C MET A 25 -11.11 -1.54 -6.78
N LEU A 26 -10.21 -0.70 -6.24
CA LEU A 26 -8.76 -0.94 -6.28
C LEU A 26 -8.35 -2.13 -5.42
N ILE A 27 -9.24 -2.57 -4.51
CA ILE A 27 -9.03 -3.70 -3.64
C ILE A 27 -9.78 -4.89 -4.23
N ALA A 28 -9.04 -5.80 -4.89
CA ALA A 28 -9.59 -6.99 -5.55
C ALA A 28 -10.49 -7.87 -4.64
N TYR A 29 -10.34 -7.72 -3.32
CA TYR A 29 -11.19 -8.35 -2.29
C TYR A 29 -12.69 -8.02 -2.44
N SER A 30 -13.06 -6.82 -2.90
CA SER A 30 -14.48 -6.45 -3.01
C SER A 30 -15.22 -7.16 -4.15
N ASN A 31 -14.49 -7.67 -5.15
CA ASN A 31 -15.06 -8.29 -6.34
C ASN A 31 -15.09 -9.82 -6.29
N SER A 32 -14.34 -10.44 -5.36
CA SER A 32 -14.10 -11.89 -5.31
C SER A 32 -14.90 -12.64 -4.24
N ARG A 33 -15.69 -11.95 -3.39
CA ARG A 33 -16.59 -12.58 -2.42
C ARG A 33 -18.06 -12.15 -2.60
N PRO A 34 -19.04 -13.07 -2.45
CA PRO A 34 -20.45 -12.71 -2.45
C PRO A 34 -20.75 -11.77 -1.26
N LYS A 35 -21.47 -10.67 -1.53
CA LYS A 35 -21.79 -9.58 -0.59
C LYS A 35 -22.35 -10.01 0.78
N ALA A 36 -22.88 -11.23 0.87
CA ALA A 36 -23.41 -11.82 2.09
C ALA A 36 -22.34 -12.22 3.14
N LYS A 37 -21.06 -12.38 2.75
CA LYS A 37 -19.97 -12.80 3.66
C LYS A 37 -18.97 -11.71 4.04
N THR A 38 -19.14 -10.49 3.55
CA THR A 38 -18.23 -9.38 3.85
C THR A 38 -18.63 -8.66 5.13
N SER A 39 -17.88 -8.86 6.22
CA SER A 39 -18.02 -8.04 7.42
C SER A 39 -17.51 -6.61 7.11
N LYS A 40 -18.37 -5.59 7.28
CA LYS A 40 -17.99 -4.18 7.02
C LYS A 40 -16.73 -3.76 7.77
N THR A 41 -16.51 -4.35 8.94
CA THR A 41 -15.40 -4.05 9.85
C THR A 41 -14.03 -4.46 9.28
N ASN A 42 -13.94 -5.59 8.56
CA ASN A 42 -12.68 -6.04 7.98
C ASN A 42 -12.31 -5.30 6.70
N SER A 43 -13.31 -4.93 5.89
CA SER A 43 -13.10 -4.03 4.76
C SER A 43 -12.52 -2.68 5.22
N GLU A 44 -12.91 -2.19 6.39
CA GLU A 44 -12.40 -0.91 6.92
C GLU A 44 -10.97 -1.01 7.45
N ARG A 45 -10.64 -2.08 8.20
CA ARG A 45 -9.26 -2.32 8.67
C ARG A 45 -8.28 -2.48 7.51
N PHE A 46 -8.65 -3.29 6.52
CA PHE A 46 -7.82 -3.52 5.33
C PHE A 46 -7.54 -2.23 4.56
N ARG A 47 -8.59 -1.41 4.39
CA ARG A 47 -8.47 -0.10 3.73
C ARG A 47 -7.50 0.83 4.46
N LYS A 48 -7.53 0.84 5.80
CA LYS A 48 -6.60 1.64 6.62
C LYS A 48 -5.17 1.15 6.47
N ILE A 49 -4.94 -0.16 6.51
CA ILE A 49 -3.60 -0.76 6.34
C ILE A 49 -3.04 -0.43 4.95
N LEU A 50 -3.81 -0.68 3.89
CA LEU A 50 -3.36 -0.45 2.52
C LEU A 50 -3.17 1.04 2.22
N GLY A 51 -4.06 1.89 2.74
CA GLY A 51 -3.95 3.34 2.66
C GLY A 51 -2.69 3.87 3.35
N PHE A 52 -2.42 3.43 4.58
CA PHE A 52 -1.24 3.82 5.34
C PHE A 52 0.06 3.31 4.69
N TYR A 53 0.06 2.09 4.17
CA TYR A 53 1.18 1.56 3.37
C TYR A 53 1.45 2.45 2.15
N GLY A 54 0.42 2.85 1.40
CA GLY A 54 0.56 3.75 0.25
C GLY A 54 1.14 5.11 0.63
N TYR A 55 0.66 5.71 1.73
CA TYR A 55 1.22 6.97 2.25
C TYR A 55 2.67 6.81 2.68
N PHE A 56 2.97 5.80 3.48
CA PHE A 56 4.31 5.58 4.03
C PHE A 56 5.32 5.37 2.91
N THR A 57 5.04 4.42 2.00
CA THR A 57 5.93 4.15 0.85
C THR A 57 6.03 5.35 -0.08
N GLY A 58 4.91 6.03 -0.36
CA GLY A 58 4.90 7.23 -1.18
C GLY A 58 5.75 8.36 -0.61
N VAL A 59 5.63 8.65 0.70
CA VAL A 59 6.46 9.64 1.39
C VAL A 59 7.94 9.25 1.35
N VAL A 60 8.28 7.97 1.58
CA VAL A 60 9.67 7.49 1.47
C VAL A 60 10.25 7.73 0.07
N PHE A 61 9.49 7.44 -0.98
CA PHE A 61 9.93 7.71 -2.36
C PHE A 61 10.07 9.21 -2.67
N LEU A 62 9.20 10.06 -2.12
CA LEU A 62 9.34 11.51 -2.23
C LEU A 62 10.60 12.02 -1.50
N LEU A 63 10.92 11.46 -0.33
CA LEU A 63 12.16 11.77 0.39
C LEU A 63 13.40 11.33 -0.41
N LEU A 64 13.37 10.15 -1.04
CA LEU A 64 14.45 9.70 -1.92
C LEU A 64 14.63 10.62 -3.13
N ALA A 65 13.53 11.08 -3.74
CA ALA A 65 13.58 12.07 -4.81
C ALA A 65 14.21 13.39 -4.34
N LEU A 66 13.90 13.84 -3.12
CA LEU A 66 14.48 15.03 -2.50
C LEU A 66 15.99 14.86 -2.22
N LEU A 67 16.41 13.69 -1.74
CA LEU A 67 17.82 13.37 -1.52
C LEU A 67 18.60 13.41 -2.83
N GLU A 68 18.09 12.76 -3.88
CA GLU A 68 18.74 12.79 -5.20
C GLU A 68 18.78 14.20 -5.79
N TYR A 69 17.74 15.01 -5.59
CA TYR A 69 17.74 16.42 -6.00
C TYR A 69 18.85 17.24 -5.29
N ARG A 70 19.21 16.86 -4.06
CA ARG A 70 20.32 17.45 -3.30
C ARG A 70 21.68 16.85 -3.66
N GLY A 71 21.75 15.94 -4.63
CA GLY A 71 22.98 15.26 -5.06
C GLY A 71 23.36 14.05 -4.20
N LEU A 72 22.52 13.64 -3.25
CA LEU A 72 22.71 12.44 -2.45
C LEU A 72 22.10 11.23 -3.17
N SER A 73 22.96 10.43 -3.80
CA SER A 73 22.53 9.20 -4.48
C SER A 73 22.44 8.04 -3.50
N VAL A 74 21.25 7.45 -3.38
CA VAL A 74 21.03 6.21 -2.61
C VAL A 74 21.03 5.05 -3.60
N PRO A 75 21.82 3.98 -3.37
CA PRO A 75 21.81 2.82 -4.25
C PRO A 75 20.40 2.24 -4.38
N GLN A 76 19.99 1.93 -5.60
CA GLN A 76 18.61 1.48 -5.87
C GLN A 76 18.32 0.10 -5.28
N THR A 77 19.33 -0.78 -5.25
CA THR A 77 19.21 -2.16 -4.76
C THR A 77 18.62 -2.25 -3.35
N PRO A 78 19.18 -1.61 -2.31
CA PRO A 78 18.60 -1.66 -0.96
C PRO A 78 17.20 -1.04 -0.89
N VAL A 79 16.94 0.03 -1.66
CA VAL A 79 15.60 0.65 -1.71
C VAL A 79 14.55 -0.34 -2.22
N VAL A 80 14.84 -1.01 -3.33
CA VAL A 80 13.94 -2.00 -3.93
C VAL A 80 13.77 -3.21 -3.03
N SER A 81 14.85 -3.71 -2.41
CA SER A 81 14.78 -4.83 -1.47
C SER A 81 13.86 -4.53 -0.28
N VAL A 82 14.01 -3.36 0.35
CA VAL A 82 13.15 -2.93 1.46
C VAL A 82 11.70 -2.79 0.99
N PHE A 83 11.48 -2.18 -0.18
CA PHE A 83 10.14 -2.02 -0.74
C PHE A 83 9.46 -3.38 -0.98
N ILE A 84 10.15 -4.36 -1.54
CA ILE A 84 9.63 -5.71 -1.77
C ILE A 84 9.27 -6.38 -0.43
N ILE A 85 10.18 -6.37 0.55
CA ILE A 85 9.94 -7.00 1.87
C ILE A 85 8.72 -6.38 2.54
N LEU A 86 8.62 -5.04 2.53
CA LEU A 86 7.49 -4.32 3.11
C LEU A 86 6.17 -4.67 2.40
N THR A 87 6.21 -4.77 1.08
CA THR A 87 5.05 -5.16 0.27
C THR A 87 4.60 -6.59 0.57
N MET A 88 5.55 -7.53 0.67
CA MET A 88 5.28 -8.91 1.05
C MET A 88 4.68 -9.00 2.46
N ALA A 89 5.19 -8.21 3.42
CA ALA A 89 4.66 -8.16 4.78
C ALA A 89 3.20 -7.69 4.78
N VAL A 90 2.88 -6.60 4.07
CA VAL A 90 1.50 -6.09 3.98
C VAL A 90 0.59 -7.11 3.29
N MET A 91 1.05 -7.76 2.22
CA MET A 91 0.30 -8.84 1.55
C MET A 91 0.04 -10.03 2.48
N TYR A 92 1.02 -10.41 3.30
CA TYR A 92 0.87 -11.50 4.27
C TYR A 92 -0.18 -11.15 5.33
N PHE A 93 -0.13 -9.96 5.93
CA PHE A 93 -1.13 -9.52 6.91
C PHE A 93 -2.54 -9.43 6.30
N ALA A 94 -2.62 -8.88 5.08
CA ALA A 94 -3.84 -8.84 4.28
C ALA A 94 -4.49 -10.22 4.09
N GLN A 95 -3.68 -11.24 3.79
CA GLN A 95 -4.17 -12.61 3.57
C GLN A 95 -4.45 -13.35 4.87
N LYS A 96 -3.65 -13.15 5.91
CA LYS A 96 -3.83 -13.80 7.22
C LYS A 96 -5.20 -13.45 7.82
N ASP A 97 -5.56 -12.17 7.80
CA ASP A 97 -6.88 -11.70 8.26
C ASP A 97 -8.04 -12.36 7.49
N THR A 98 -7.80 -12.74 6.23
CA THR A 98 -8.78 -13.44 5.38
C THR A 98 -8.93 -14.92 5.74
N SER A 99 -7.86 -15.57 6.19
CA SER A 99 -7.82 -17.03 6.49
C SER A 99 -8.47 -17.39 7.83
N GLU A 100 -8.33 -16.53 8.84
CA GLU A 100 -8.93 -16.68 10.18
C GLU A 100 -10.47 -16.62 10.13
N GLU A 101 -11.04 -15.84 9.20
CA GLU A 101 -12.51 -15.78 9.00
C GLU A 101 -13.09 -17.08 8.42
N THR A 102 -12.35 -17.84 7.61
CA THR A 102 -12.85 -19.09 7.00
C THR A 102 -13.00 -20.24 8.00
N LYS A 103 -12.37 -20.13 9.18
CA LYS A 103 -12.43 -21.13 10.25
C LYS A 103 -13.51 -20.85 11.30
N LYS A 104 -14.16 -19.68 11.25
CA LYS A 104 -15.25 -19.29 12.15
C LYS A 104 -16.61 -19.48 11.48
#